data_AF-A0A1Z5K8S6-F1
#
_entry.id   AF-A0A1Z5K8S6-F1
#
_cell.length_a   1.000
_cell.length_b   1.000
_cell.length_c   1.000
_cell.angle_alpha   90.00
_cell.angle_beta   90.00
_cell.angle_gamma   90.00
#
_symmetry.space_group_name_H-M   'P 1'
#
loop_
_entity.id
_entity.type
_entity.pdbx_description
1 polymer ?
#
loop_
_entity_poly.entity_id
_entity_poly.type
_entity_poly.pdbx_seq_one_letter_code
_entity_poly.pdbx_strand_id
1 'polypeptide(L)'
;MNCAFLNHPKVLHFVSATACVGAYYRLSAHASSEDDPSTSISWCVHSITKCESSLQSSPTQAPEIRPSFMQRTLAFLRISSLSIPRTILPNDPSLTLSARHKRQRSRCDQQLMQIQSEMQQKLQNPGKNPQKEITSLVEKSYEILYGPHLMPVDRQNFLQQYGCTGWTEEVIVTLLGLGATRGFVEIGAGNGQWARVLNDRYQESEYAERAPKKAFEFCLAFDDMSALPLNPAVYHARTKAFHDFFYHNVQPCESIHQVLNQWQCRGRILLLVYPSPDSDMAVNALEEYTNAWPLNDTVVYVGEGRGGANANDKFFDFLENGDWILANILPVRVFGTKGFEQLYVLRRKNRNNVKVSNTLN
;
A
#
# COMPACT_ATOMS: atom_id res chain seq x y z
N MET A 1 -0.33 -2.37 60.52
CA MET A 1 -1.52 -1.68 60.00
C MET A 1 -1.12 -1.12 58.63
N ASN A 2 -1.00 -1.91 57.56
CA ASN A 2 -1.94 -2.69 56.72
C ASN A 2 -2.97 -1.88 55.90
N CYS A 3 -3.05 -2.27 54.62
CA CYS A 3 -3.93 -1.88 53.49
C CYS A 3 -3.53 -0.58 52.78
N ALA A 4 -2.91 -0.54 51.59
CA ALA A 4 -3.00 -1.32 50.35
C ALA A 4 -4.39 -1.30 49.70
N PHE A 5 -4.56 -0.47 48.66
CA PHE A 5 -5.53 -0.71 47.59
C PHE A 5 -4.91 -0.35 46.24
N LEU A 6 -4.82 -1.40 45.41
CA LEU A 6 -4.37 -1.42 44.04
C LEU A 6 -5.45 -0.81 43.14
N ASN A 7 -5.13 0.27 42.41
CA ASN A 7 -5.92 0.68 41.26
C ASN A 7 -5.44 -0.09 40.03
N HIS A 8 -6.23 -1.10 39.64
CA HIS A 8 -6.09 -1.89 38.44
C HIS A 8 -6.75 -1.14 37.26
N PRO A 9 -6.06 -0.81 36.16
CA PRO A 9 -6.72 -0.48 34.90
C PRO A 9 -6.85 -1.77 34.08
N LYS A 10 -7.95 -2.50 34.27
CA LYS A 10 -8.31 -3.67 33.44
C LYS A 10 -9.75 -3.55 32.97
N VAL A 11 -10.04 -2.52 32.19
CA VAL A 11 -11.12 -2.56 31.18
C VAL A 11 -10.58 -1.81 29.97
N LEU A 12 -9.69 -2.46 29.22
CA LEU A 12 -9.35 -2.01 27.87
C LEU A 12 -10.60 -2.22 27.00
N HIS A 13 -11.04 -1.14 26.36
CA HIS A 13 -12.02 -1.18 25.28
C HIS A 13 -11.59 -2.22 24.22
N PHE A 14 -12.21 -3.40 24.26
CA PHE A 14 -12.02 -4.48 23.28
C PHE A 14 -12.81 -4.24 21.97
N VAL A 15 -13.26 -3.01 21.73
CA VAL A 15 -14.24 -2.68 20.66
C VAL A 15 -13.59 -2.39 19.30
N SER A 16 -12.25 -2.42 19.17
CA SER A 16 -11.59 -2.01 17.91
C SER A 16 -10.54 -2.97 17.34
N ALA A 17 -10.51 -4.24 17.78
CA ALA A 17 -9.59 -5.23 17.21
C ALA A 17 -10.14 -5.97 15.97
N THR A 18 -11.45 -5.95 15.75
CA THR A 18 -12.12 -6.65 14.64
C THR A 18 -12.17 -5.87 13.32
N ALA A 19 -11.80 -4.59 13.30
CA ALA A 19 -11.81 -3.76 12.09
C ALA A 19 -10.55 -3.89 11.19
N CYS A 20 -9.59 -4.76 11.53
CA CYS A 20 -8.27 -4.80 10.88
C CYS A 20 -7.93 -6.16 10.22
N VAL A 21 -8.96 -6.93 9.88
CA VAL A 21 -8.84 -8.25 9.27
C VAL A 21 -9.41 -8.21 7.85
N GLY A 22 -8.55 -7.97 6.84
CA GLY A 22 -8.77 -8.40 5.45
C GLY A 22 -9.83 -7.71 4.59
N ALA A 23 -10.60 -6.75 5.10
CA ALA A 23 -11.44 -5.85 4.31
C ALA A 23 -11.55 -4.53 5.06
N TYR A 24 -11.54 -3.40 4.35
CA TYR A 24 -11.84 -2.10 4.95
C TYR A 24 -13.27 -2.13 5.51
N TYR A 25 -13.42 -2.43 6.80
CA TYR A 25 -14.70 -2.30 7.50
C TYR A 25 -14.94 -0.81 7.74
N ARG A 26 -15.68 -0.17 6.82
CA ARG A 26 -16.12 1.22 6.95
C ARG A 26 -17.25 1.29 7.98
N LEU A 27 -16.96 1.76 9.19
CA LEU A 27 -17.97 2.25 10.11
C LEU A 27 -18.58 3.52 9.52
N SER A 28 -19.77 3.41 8.91
CA SER A 28 -20.56 4.58 8.53
C SER A 28 -21.50 4.91 9.70
N ALA A 29 -21.10 5.85 10.54
CA ALA A 29 -22.00 6.44 11.52
C ALA A 29 -22.89 7.46 10.78
N HIS A 30 -24.12 7.08 10.44
CA HIS A 30 -25.15 8.07 10.17
C HIS A 30 -25.61 8.63 11.52
N ALA A 31 -25.22 9.87 11.81
CA ALA A 31 -25.79 10.64 12.90
C ALA A 31 -27.23 10.99 12.53
N SER A 32 -28.20 10.14 12.88
CA SER A 32 -29.59 10.59 13.02
C SER A 32 -29.69 11.37 14.33
N SER A 33 -30.16 12.60 14.21
CA SER A 33 -30.47 13.49 15.32
C SER A 33 -31.48 12.86 16.28
N GLU A 34 -31.16 13.02 17.57
CA GLU A 34 -32.03 13.04 18.75
C GLU A 34 -32.72 11.73 19.19
N ASP A 35 -32.45 11.39 20.45
CA ASP A 35 -33.21 10.55 21.38
C ASP A 35 -33.29 9.03 21.17
N ASP A 36 -32.15 8.32 21.32
CA ASP A 36 -32.04 7.08 22.15
C ASP A 36 -30.60 6.53 22.17
N PRO A 37 -29.92 6.33 23.33
CA PRO A 37 -28.62 5.68 23.38
C PRO A 37 -28.78 4.15 23.44
N SER A 38 -29.38 3.54 22.42
CA SER A 38 -29.18 2.12 22.13
C SER A 38 -28.25 1.98 20.94
N THR A 39 -26.94 1.91 21.20
CA THR A 39 -25.92 1.59 20.20
C THR A 39 -26.06 0.14 19.76
N SER A 40 -27.00 -0.11 18.85
CA SER A 40 -27.05 -1.32 18.05
C SER A 40 -25.83 -1.33 17.12
N ILE A 41 -24.80 -2.11 17.49
CA ILE A 41 -23.65 -2.36 16.62
C ILE A 41 -24.09 -3.36 15.56
N SER A 42 -24.55 -2.84 14.43
CA SER A 42 -24.84 -3.63 13.23
C SER A 42 -23.55 -3.95 12.49
N TRP A 43 -23.21 -5.24 12.39
CA TRP A 43 -22.07 -5.74 11.61
C TRP A 43 -22.54 -6.08 10.19
N CYS A 44 -22.46 -5.13 9.24
CA CYS A 44 -22.69 -5.41 7.82
C CYS A 44 -21.42 -6.01 7.19
N VAL A 45 -21.43 -7.31 6.93
CA VAL A 45 -20.37 -8.01 6.19
C VAL A 45 -20.59 -7.78 4.69
N HIS A 46 -19.78 -6.93 4.07
CA HIS A 46 -19.67 -6.92 2.61
C HIS A 46 -18.68 -8.02 2.19
N SER A 47 -19.23 -9.19 1.86
CA SER A 47 -18.51 -10.23 1.13
C SER A 47 -18.19 -9.72 -0.27
N ILE A 48 -16.91 -9.49 -0.57
CA ILE A 48 -16.48 -9.25 -1.95
C ILE A 48 -16.39 -10.60 -2.65
N THR A 49 -17.52 -11.02 -3.21
CA THR A 49 -17.57 -11.98 -4.33
C THR A 49 -18.56 -11.47 -5.38
N LYS A 50 -18.15 -10.42 -6.10
CA LYS A 50 -18.73 -10.13 -7.42
C LYS A 50 -17.62 -9.95 -8.45
N CYS A 51 -17.21 -11.07 -9.01
CA CYS A 51 -16.61 -11.11 -10.34
C CYS A 51 -17.79 -11.21 -11.31
N GLU A 52 -18.42 -10.08 -11.65
CA GLU A 52 -19.40 -10.03 -12.73
C GLU A 52 -18.65 -9.76 -14.04
N SER A 53 -18.65 -10.79 -14.88
CA SER A 53 -18.24 -10.74 -16.27
C SER A 53 -19.21 -9.87 -17.08
N SER A 54 -18.74 -8.74 -17.60
CA SER A 54 -19.02 -8.25 -18.96
C SER A 54 -18.66 -6.78 -19.07
N LEU A 55 -17.84 -6.44 -20.07
CA LEU A 55 -17.99 -5.26 -20.93
C LEU A 55 -16.92 -5.37 -22.02
N GLN A 56 -17.37 -5.66 -23.24
CA GLN A 56 -16.57 -5.56 -24.45
C GLN A 56 -16.51 -4.08 -24.83
N SER A 57 -15.30 -3.51 -24.81
CA SER A 57 -14.99 -2.28 -25.53
C SER A 57 -13.86 -2.58 -26.52
N SER A 58 -14.04 -2.16 -27.76
CA SER A 58 -13.11 -2.39 -28.87
C SER A 58 -11.93 -1.42 -28.77
N PRO A 59 -10.66 -1.87 -28.70
CA PRO A 59 -9.53 -0.97 -28.68
C PRO A 59 -9.06 -0.62 -30.09
N THR A 60 -8.84 0.68 -30.31
CA THR A 60 -8.11 1.25 -31.43
C THR A 60 -6.69 0.67 -31.47
N GLN A 61 -6.33 -0.04 -32.55
CA GLN A 61 -5.07 -0.77 -32.64
C GLN A 61 -3.87 0.15 -32.85
N ALA A 62 -3.00 0.22 -31.84
CA ALA A 62 -1.63 0.67 -31.99
C ALA A 62 -0.78 -0.45 -32.65
N PRO A 63 0.28 -0.11 -33.40
CA PRO A 63 1.15 -1.11 -34.04
C PRO A 63 1.81 -2.01 -32.99
N GLU A 64 1.53 -3.31 -33.13
CA GLU A 64 1.87 -4.37 -32.19
C GLU A 64 3.38 -4.72 -32.27
N ILE A 65 4.17 -4.29 -31.29
CA ILE A 65 5.56 -4.76 -31.16
C ILE A 65 5.50 -6.20 -30.65
N ARG A 66 5.65 -7.16 -31.55
CA ARG A 66 5.56 -8.58 -31.20
C ARG A 66 6.81 -9.02 -30.42
N PRO A 67 6.65 -9.59 -29.20
CA PRO A 67 7.77 -10.18 -28.47
C PRO A 67 8.36 -11.35 -29.26
N SER A 68 9.68 -11.55 -29.14
CA SER A 68 10.39 -12.61 -29.85
C SER A 68 9.90 -13.99 -29.42
N PHE A 69 10.10 -15.01 -30.28
CA PHE A 69 9.70 -16.39 -29.98
C PHE A 69 10.28 -16.88 -28.64
N MET A 70 11.54 -16.57 -28.35
CA MET A 70 12.17 -16.92 -27.08
C MET A 70 11.47 -16.27 -25.88
N GLN A 71 11.09 -14.99 -25.97
CA GLN A 71 10.37 -14.31 -24.88
C GLN A 71 9.00 -14.95 -24.63
N ARG A 72 8.27 -15.33 -25.68
CA ARG A 72 6.98 -16.04 -25.56
C ARG A 72 7.16 -17.41 -24.93
N THR A 73 8.19 -18.16 -25.32
CA THR A 73 8.48 -19.48 -24.75
C THR A 73 8.90 -19.39 -23.28
N LEU A 74 9.74 -18.42 -22.90
CA LEU A 74 10.15 -18.24 -21.51
C LEU A 74 8.99 -17.78 -20.61
N ALA A 75 8.13 -16.89 -21.12
CA ALA A 75 6.90 -16.49 -20.43
C ALA A 75 5.93 -17.68 -20.28
N PHE A 76 5.77 -18.50 -21.32
CA PHE A 76 4.97 -19.72 -21.29
C PHE A 76 5.51 -20.73 -20.27
N LEU A 77 6.84 -20.87 -20.18
CA LEU A 77 7.51 -21.73 -19.20
C LEU A 77 7.49 -21.19 -17.77
N ARG A 78 6.95 -19.97 -17.55
CA ARG A 78 6.90 -19.29 -16.25
C ARG A 78 8.26 -19.27 -15.53
N ILE A 79 9.35 -19.11 -16.28
CA ILE A 79 10.67 -18.95 -15.67
C ILE A 79 10.61 -17.66 -14.85
N SER A 80 10.79 -17.82 -13.54
CA SER A 80 10.33 -16.91 -12.48
C SER A 80 11.04 -15.56 -12.44
N SER A 81 11.90 -15.25 -13.40
CA SER A 81 12.56 -13.96 -13.54
C SER A 81 12.87 -13.68 -15.00
N LEU A 82 11.89 -13.15 -15.73
CA LEU A 82 12.20 -12.44 -16.97
C LEU A 82 13.23 -11.35 -16.64
N SER A 83 14.31 -11.29 -17.43
CA SER A 83 15.40 -10.34 -17.21
C SER A 83 14.89 -8.90 -17.14
N ILE A 84 15.31 -8.17 -16.12
CA ILE A 84 15.04 -6.75 -15.94
C ILE A 84 16.31 -5.97 -16.35
N PRO A 85 16.22 -4.83 -17.04
CA PRO A 85 15.00 -4.08 -17.39
C PRO A 85 14.26 -4.64 -18.62
N ARG A 86 12.93 -4.50 -18.65
CA ARG A 86 12.10 -4.92 -19.80
C ARG A 86 10.77 -4.19 -19.87
N THR A 87 10.14 -4.21 -21.06
CA THR A 87 8.77 -3.68 -21.24
C THR A 87 7.78 -4.53 -20.44
N ILE A 88 6.80 -3.88 -19.81
CA ILE A 88 5.68 -4.54 -19.15
C ILE A 88 4.75 -5.10 -20.23
N LEU A 89 4.36 -6.36 -20.09
CA LEU A 89 3.43 -7.00 -21.02
C LEU A 89 2.05 -7.14 -20.38
N PRO A 90 0.96 -7.23 -21.16
CA PRO A 90 -0.34 -7.62 -20.63
C PRO A 90 -0.25 -8.91 -19.80
N ASN A 91 -0.83 -8.89 -18.60
CA ASN A 91 -0.72 -9.96 -17.59
C ASN A 91 0.71 -10.30 -17.19
N ASP A 92 1.53 -9.27 -16.95
CA ASP A 92 2.92 -9.44 -16.59
C ASP A 92 3.08 -10.33 -15.33
N PRO A 93 3.83 -11.45 -15.41
CA PRO A 93 3.95 -12.37 -14.28
C PRO A 93 4.68 -11.75 -13.08
N SER A 94 5.52 -10.73 -13.30
CA SER A 94 6.20 -10.01 -12.22
C SER A 94 5.26 -9.06 -11.48
N LEU A 95 4.19 -8.61 -12.12
CA LEU A 95 3.17 -7.73 -11.54
C LEU A 95 1.87 -8.45 -11.25
N THR A 96 1.84 -9.79 -11.28
CA THR A 96 0.63 -10.57 -11.04
C THR A 96 0.84 -11.53 -9.89
N LEU A 97 -0.08 -11.52 -8.92
CA LEU A 97 -0.01 -12.45 -7.81
C LEU A 97 -0.16 -13.90 -8.32
N SER A 98 0.73 -14.79 -7.89
CA SER A 98 0.73 -16.18 -8.34
C SER A 98 -0.60 -16.88 -8.01
N ALA A 99 -1.02 -17.83 -8.87
CA ALA A 99 -2.23 -18.62 -8.62
C ALA A 99 -2.18 -19.38 -7.28
N ARG A 100 -0.97 -19.78 -6.84
CA ARG A 100 -0.76 -20.41 -5.53
C ARG A 100 -1.13 -19.44 -4.40
N HIS A 101 -0.64 -18.20 -4.46
CA HIS A 101 -0.92 -17.19 -3.44
C HIS A 101 -2.39 -16.78 -3.44
N LYS A 102 -3.02 -16.64 -4.61
CA LYS A 102 -4.47 -16.40 -4.72
C LYS A 102 -5.30 -17.50 -4.05
N ARG A 103 -4.96 -18.77 -4.29
CA ARG A 103 -5.61 -19.92 -3.61
C ARG A 103 -5.37 -19.91 -2.11
N GLN A 104 -4.16 -19.54 -1.67
CA GLN A 104 -3.85 -19.42 -0.24
C GLN A 104 -4.71 -18.34 0.42
N ARG A 105 -4.84 -17.15 -0.17
CA ARG A 105 -5.72 -16.07 0.34
C ARG A 105 -7.15 -16.53 0.46
N SER A 106 -7.70 -17.12 -0.61
CA SER A 106 -9.08 -17.63 -0.60
C SER A 106 -9.34 -18.64 0.52
N ARG A 107 -8.35 -19.49 0.86
CA ARG A 107 -8.45 -20.39 2.02
C ARG A 107 -8.41 -19.64 3.35
N CYS A 108 -7.51 -18.67 3.51
CA CYS A 108 -7.46 -17.81 4.69
C CYS A 108 -8.79 -17.07 4.89
N ASP A 109 -9.37 -16.51 3.83
CA ASP A 109 -10.65 -15.79 3.89
C ASP A 109 -11.79 -16.70 4.36
N GLN A 110 -11.86 -17.93 3.82
CA GLN A 110 -12.83 -18.93 4.28
C GLN A 110 -12.66 -19.27 5.77
N GLN A 111 -11.42 -19.44 6.23
CA GLN A 111 -11.14 -19.70 7.65
C GLN A 111 -11.50 -18.51 8.54
N LEU A 112 -11.28 -17.29 8.08
CA LEU A 112 -11.65 -16.08 8.81
C LEU A 112 -13.16 -15.92 8.92
N MET A 113 -13.91 -16.20 7.84
CA MET A 113 -15.39 -16.22 7.89
C MET A 113 -15.90 -17.23 8.91
N GLN A 114 -15.28 -18.41 8.99
CA GLN A 114 -15.63 -19.42 10.01
C GLN A 114 -15.37 -18.90 11.43
N ILE A 115 -14.20 -18.30 11.68
CA ILE A 115 -13.87 -17.73 13.00
C ILE A 115 -14.83 -16.60 13.37
N GLN A 116 -15.21 -15.74 12.42
CA GLN A 116 -16.18 -14.67 12.66
C GLN A 116 -17.55 -15.25 13.05
N SER A 117 -18.01 -16.28 12.34
CA SER A 117 -19.27 -16.98 12.68
C SER A 117 -19.19 -17.64 14.05
N GLU A 118 -18.09 -18.32 14.38
CA GLU A 118 -17.87 -18.92 15.70
C GLU A 118 -17.88 -17.86 16.80
N MET A 119 -17.19 -16.73 16.58
CA MET A 119 -17.14 -15.62 17.53
C MET A 119 -18.53 -15.03 17.79
N GLN A 120 -19.34 -14.83 16.74
CA GLN A 120 -20.73 -14.38 16.86
C GLN A 120 -21.60 -15.38 17.63
N GLN A 121 -21.48 -16.67 17.34
CA GLN A 121 -22.21 -17.72 18.06
C GLN A 121 -21.85 -17.74 19.55
N LYS A 122 -20.57 -17.55 19.89
CA LYS A 122 -20.08 -17.48 21.27
C LYS A 122 -20.54 -16.23 22.01
N LEU A 123 -20.73 -15.12 21.31
CA LEU A 123 -21.34 -13.91 21.89
C LEU A 123 -22.83 -14.11 22.18
N GLN A 124 -23.55 -14.82 21.32
CA GLN A 124 -24.97 -15.12 21.52
C GLN A 124 -25.21 -16.18 22.59
N ASN A 125 -24.33 -17.17 22.69
CA ASN A 125 -24.43 -18.29 23.63
C ASN A 125 -23.14 -18.37 24.47
N PRO A 126 -22.95 -17.46 25.44
CA PRO A 126 -21.72 -17.41 26.23
C PRO A 126 -21.55 -18.69 27.04
N GLY A 127 -20.41 -19.35 26.86
CA GLY A 127 -20.02 -20.53 27.63
C GLY A 127 -19.62 -20.20 29.07
N LYS A 128 -18.98 -21.15 29.76
CA LYS A 128 -18.48 -20.93 31.14
C LYS A 128 -17.37 -19.87 31.22
N ASN A 129 -16.62 -19.64 30.14
CA ASN A 129 -15.54 -18.66 30.07
C ASN A 129 -15.47 -18.00 28.68
N PRO A 130 -16.43 -17.11 28.35
CA PRO A 130 -16.54 -16.52 27.01
C PRO A 130 -15.31 -15.68 26.65
N GLN A 131 -14.69 -15.01 27.62
CA GLN A 131 -13.50 -14.18 27.38
C GLN A 131 -12.32 -15.00 26.87
N LYS A 132 -12.02 -16.14 27.51
CA LYS A 132 -10.90 -17.00 27.08
C LYS A 132 -11.15 -17.58 25.69
N GLU A 133 -12.39 -17.96 25.39
CA GLU A 133 -12.78 -18.49 24.08
C GLU A 133 -12.65 -17.43 22.97
N ILE A 134 -13.14 -16.21 23.21
CA ILE A 134 -13.00 -15.09 22.27
C ILE A 134 -11.52 -14.75 22.06
N THR A 135 -10.71 -14.66 23.13
CA THR A 135 -9.27 -14.39 23.00
C THR A 135 -8.58 -15.43 22.12
N SER A 136 -8.89 -16.72 22.29
CA SER A 136 -8.31 -17.79 21.47
C SER A 136 -8.73 -17.68 19.99
N LEU A 137 -9.97 -17.28 19.70
CA LEU A 137 -10.43 -17.03 18.33
C LEU A 137 -9.73 -15.82 17.69
N VAL A 138 -9.48 -14.77 18.48
CA VAL A 138 -8.70 -13.60 18.03
C VAL A 138 -7.26 -14.03 17.70
N GLU A 139 -6.59 -14.76 18.58
CA GLU A 139 -5.23 -15.29 18.32
C GLU A 139 -5.18 -16.13 17.04
N LYS A 140 -6.14 -17.04 16.86
CA LYS A 140 -6.26 -17.87 15.65
C LYS A 140 -6.47 -17.02 14.39
N SER A 141 -7.26 -15.95 14.46
CA SER A 141 -7.47 -15.04 13.32
C SER A 141 -6.17 -14.32 12.92
N TYR A 142 -5.36 -13.91 13.90
CA TYR A 142 -4.06 -13.29 13.66
C TYR A 142 -3.06 -14.25 13.03
N GLU A 143 -3.04 -15.50 13.50
CA GLU A 143 -2.21 -16.54 12.91
C GLU A 143 -2.55 -16.80 11.43
N ILE A 144 -3.84 -16.83 11.09
CA ILE A 144 -4.29 -17.02 9.71
C ILE A 144 -3.85 -15.85 8.82
N LEU A 145 -4.00 -14.62 9.31
CA LEU A 145 -3.73 -13.41 8.55
C LEU A 145 -2.25 -13.13 8.35
N TYR A 146 -1.47 -13.27 9.42
CA TYR A 146 -0.10 -12.75 9.46
C TYR A 146 0.93 -13.87 9.63
N GLY A 147 0.52 -15.03 10.12
CA GLY A 147 1.39 -16.17 10.40
C GLY A 147 1.57 -16.45 11.89
N PRO A 148 2.26 -17.54 12.22
CA PRO A 148 2.36 -18.03 13.60
C PRO A 148 3.11 -17.05 14.50
N HIS A 149 2.72 -17.04 15.78
CA HIS A 149 3.35 -16.26 16.85
C HIS A 149 3.28 -14.74 16.72
N LEU A 150 2.38 -14.20 15.88
CA LEU A 150 2.17 -12.76 15.75
C LEU A 150 0.95 -12.32 16.55
N MET A 151 1.14 -11.28 17.35
CA MET A 151 0.12 -10.71 18.22
C MET A 151 -0.36 -9.34 17.71
N PRO A 152 -1.53 -8.86 18.17
CA PRO A 152 -2.01 -7.51 17.88
C PRO A 152 -0.99 -6.40 18.17
N VAL A 153 -0.23 -6.55 19.26
CA VAL A 153 0.82 -5.59 19.63
C VAL A 153 1.96 -5.54 18.62
N ASP A 154 2.35 -6.67 18.02
CA ASP A 154 3.41 -6.71 17.01
C ASP A 154 2.98 -5.96 15.75
N ARG A 155 1.73 -6.14 15.35
CA ARG A 155 1.14 -5.39 14.23
C ARG A 155 1.12 -3.90 14.52
N GLN A 156 0.72 -3.52 15.72
CA GLN A 156 0.66 -2.12 16.12
C GLN A 156 2.05 -1.47 16.11
N ASN A 157 3.06 -2.17 16.61
CA ASN A 157 4.46 -1.71 16.57
C ASN A 157 4.97 -1.57 15.13
N PHE A 158 4.65 -2.55 14.28
CA PHE A 158 5.00 -2.50 12.86
C PHE A 158 4.37 -1.31 12.15
N LEU A 159 3.06 -1.09 12.35
CA LEU A 159 2.34 0.04 11.77
C LEU A 159 2.92 1.38 12.22
N GLN A 160 3.25 1.53 13.50
CA GLN A 160 3.87 2.75 14.00
C GLN A 160 5.19 3.02 13.29
N GLN A 161 6.07 2.02 13.19
CA GLN A 161 7.40 2.18 12.63
C GLN A 161 7.42 2.34 11.11
N TYR A 162 6.57 1.60 10.39
CA TYR A 162 6.68 1.44 8.94
C TYR A 162 5.43 1.87 8.16
N GLY A 163 4.30 2.09 8.83
CA GLY A 163 3.00 2.11 8.15
C GLY A 163 2.59 0.70 7.70
N CYS A 164 1.85 0.60 6.59
CA CYS A 164 1.31 -0.69 6.13
C CYS A 164 2.36 -1.66 5.58
N THR A 165 3.51 -1.17 5.14
CA THR A 165 4.63 -1.97 4.63
C THR A 165 5.95 -1.29 4.97
N GLY A 166 6.96 -2.06 5.36
CA GLY A 166 8.27 -1.54 5.73
C GLY A 166 9.29 -1.61 4.61
N TRP A 167 10.46 -1.03 4.85
CA TRP A 167 11.57 -1.03 3.92
C TRP A 167 12.71 -1.93 4.39
N THR A 168 13.60 -2.26 3.45
CA THR A 168 14.93 -2.83 3.69
C THR A 168 15.98 -1.73 3.43
N GLU A 169 17.20 -1.89 3.93
CA GLU A 169 18.28 -0.94 3.63
C GLU A 169 18.60 -0.88 2.13
N GLU A 170 18.53 -2.01 1.43
CA GLU A 170 18.70 -2.08 -0.02
C GLU A 170 17.67 -1.22 -0.77
N VAL A 171 16.41 -1.25 -0.32
CA VAL A 171 15.35 -0.39 -0.86
C VAL A 171 15.69 1.08 -0.64
N ILE A 172 16.08 1.48 0.58
CA ILE A 172 16.41 2.87 0.87
C ILE A 172 17.60 3.35 0.03
N VAL A 173 18.69 2.59 -0.02
CA VAL A 173 19.87 2.92 -0.84
C VAL A 173 19.51 3.06 -2.32
N THR A 174 18.68 2.15 -2.84
CA THR A 174 18.21 2.21 -4.23
C THR A 174 17.39 3.46 -4.49
N LEU A 175 16.48 3.82 -3.58
CA LEU A 175 15.63 5.01 -3.71
C LEU A 175 16.43 6.31 -3.59
N LEU A 176 17.40 6.38 -2.69
CA LEU A 176 18.30 7.54 -2.59
C LEU A 176 19.07 7.77 -3.89
N GLY A 177 19.65 6.72 -4.49
CA GLY A 177 20.34 6.81 -5.77
C GLY A 177 19.40 7.16 -6.93
N LEU A 178 18.21 6.56 -6.96
CA LEU A 178 17.21 6.81 -8.00
C LEU A 178 16.68 8.27 -7.95
N GLY A 179 16.42 8.79 -6.76
CA GLY A 179 15.88 10.12 -6.53
C GLY A 179 16.92 11.22 -6.37
N ALA A 180 18.22 10.92 -6.38
CA ALA A 180 19.29 11.84 -5.98
C ALA A 180 19.18 13.27 -6.56
N THR A 181 18.75 13.39 -7.82
CA THR A 181 18.62 14.68 -8.54
C THR A 181 17.18 15.17 -8.71
N ARG A 182 16.18 14.34 -8.36
CA ARG A 182 14.76 14.58 -8.67
C ARG A 182 13.89 14.67 -7.42
N GLY A 183 14.24 13.93 -6.38
CA GLY A 183 13.39 13.68 -5.23
C GLY A 183 12.12 12.91 -5.60
N PHE A 184 11.26 12.77 -4.61
CA PHE A 184 10.00 12.04 -4.66
C PHE A 184 8.81 12.95 -4.37
N VAL A 185 7.67 12.57 -4.93
CA VAL A 185 6.34 13.00 -4.49
C VAL A 185 5.56 11.75 -4.10
N GLU A 186 5.19 11.64 -2.83
CA GLU A 186 4.41 10.53 -2.28
C GLU A 186 2.94 10.93 -2.19
N ILE A 187 2.07 10.15 -2.82
CA ILE A 187 0.60 10.31 -2.75
C ILE A 187 0.03 9.14 -1.94
N GLY A 188 -0.82 9.46 -0.96
CA GLY A 188 -1.32 8.45 -0.02
C GLY A 188 -0.31 8.14 1.08
N ALA A 189 0.43 9.16 1.55
CA ALA A 189 1.56 9.00 2.48
C ALA A 189 1.15 8.57 3.90
N GLY A 190 -0.14 8.65 4.25
CA GLY A 190 -0.65 8.42 5.59
C GLY A 190 0.02 9.30 6.65
N ASN A 191 0.71 8.67 7.62
CA ASN A 191 1.49 9.39 8.64
C ASN A 191 2.95 9.68 8.18
N GLY A 192 3.28 9.39 6.93
CA GLY A 192 4.53 9.77 6.27
C GLY A 192 5.76 8.99 6.68
N GLN A 193 5.64 7.75 7.17
CA GLN A 193 6.81 6.96 7.60
C GLN A 193 7.87 6.82 6.48
N TRP A 194 7.44 6.61 5.24
CA TRP A 194 8.33 6.51 4.07
C TRP A 194 8.96 7.86 3.71
N ALA A 195 8.19 8.94 3.63
CA ALA A 195 8.74 10.27 3.44
C ALA A 195 9.75 10.66 4.54
N ARG A 196 9.48 10.32 5.80
CA ARG A 196 10.43 10.56 6.90
C ARG A 196 11.76 9.88 6.65
N VAL A 197 11.75 8.55 6.49
CA VAL A 197 13.01 7.80 6.35
C VAL A 197 13.77 8.24 5.10
N LEU A 198 13.08 8.55 3.99
CA LEU A 198 13.74 9.02 2.78
C LEU A 198 14.39 10.40 2.97
N ASN A 199 13.70 11.32 3.64
CA ASN A 199 14.25 12.64 3.93
C ASN A 199 15.44 12.55 4.90
N ASP A 200 15.29 11.84 6.02
CA ASP A 200 16.35 11.70 7.04
C ASP A 200 17.61 11.06 6.41
N ARG A 201 17.43 9.94 5.70
CA ARG A 201 18.56 9.21 5.08
C ARG A 201 19.18 9.94 3.90
N TYR A 202 18.43 10.80 3.20
CA TYR A 202 19.01 11.67 2.19
C TYR A 202 19.94 12.71 2.80
N GLN A 203 19.55 13.36 3.90
CA GLN A 203 20.39 14.34 4.61
C GLN A 203 21.71 13.72 5.12
N GLU A 204 21.68 12.43 5.47
CA GLU A 204 22.86 11.66 5.89
C GLU A 204 23.74 11.15 4.72
N SER A 205 23.28 11.28 3.47
CA SER A 205 23.93 10.69 2.30
C SER A 205 24.87 11.65 1.57
N GLU A 206 25.82 11.09 0.79
CA GLU A 206 26.71 11.87 -0.09
C GLU A 206 25.95 12.69 -1.15
N TYR A 207 24.69 12.33 -1.45
CA TYR A 207 23.88 13.05 -2.43
C TYR A 207 23.47 14.43 -1.94
N ALA A 208 23.23 14.60 -0.63
CA ALA A 208 22.86 15.89 -0.05
C ALA A 208 24.01 16.90 -0.12
N GLU A 209 25.27 16.45 0.02
CA GLU A 209 26.45 17.32 -0.09
C GLU A 209 26.58 17.96 -1.49
N ARG A 210 26.11 17.26 -2.52
CA ARG A 210 26.14 17.71 -3.93
C ARG A 210 24.91 18.51 -4.32
N ALA A 211 23.86 18.48 -3.50
CA ALA A 211 22.61 19.17 -3.79
C ALA A 211 22.76 20.69 -3.67
N PRO A 212 21.97 21.48 -4.42
CA PRO A 212 21.93 22.91 -4.23
C PRO A 212 21.56 23.24 -2.77
N LYS A 213 22.25 24.20 -2.15
CA LYS A 213 22.04 24.61 -0.73
C LYS A 213 20.65 25.17 -0.40
N LYS A 214 19.75 25.30 -1.40
CA LYS A 214 18.36 25.69 -1.15
C LYS A 214 17.66 24.52 -0.44
N ALA A 215 16.72 24.83 0.46
CA ALA A 215 15.90 23.82 1.11
C ALA A 215 15.22 22.93 0.04
N PHE A 216 15.79 21.75 -0.18
CA PHE A 216 15.29 20.73 -1.07
C PHE A 216 14.77 19.60 -0.19
N GLU A 217 13.45 19.53 -0.05
CA GLU A 217 12.79 18.40 0.59
C GLU A 217 12.86 17.22 -0.38
N PHE A 218 13.49 16.13 0.05
CA PHE A 218 13.79 14.99 -0.80
C PHE A 218 12.52 14.23 -1.16
N CYS A 219 11.59 14.04 -0.21
CA CYS A 219 10.27 13.47 -0.45
C CYS A 219 9.17 14.42 0.02
N LEU A 220 8.35 14.89 -0.92
CA LEU A 220 7.13 15.65 -0.62
C LEU A 220 5.97 14.67 -0.40
N ALA A 221 5.38 14.66 0.79
CA ALA A 221 4.30 13.73 1.14
C ALA A 221 2.93 14.40 1.20
N PHE A 222 1.94 13.77 0.58
CA PHE A 222 0.55 14.22 0.57
C PHE A 222 -0.41 13.08 0.93
N ASP A 223 -1.44 13.40 1.70
CA ASP A 223 -2.50 12.46 2.07
C ASP A 223 -3.83 13.17 2.36
N ASP A 224 -4.96 12.50 2.12
CA ASP A 224 -6.30 13.03 2.43
C ASP A 224 -6.78 12.64 3.85
N MET A 225 -5.99 11.83 4.56
CA MET A 225 -6.20 11.28 5.90
C MET A 225 -7.46 10.43 6.04
N SER A 226 -8.09 10.03 4.93
CA SER A 226 -9.40 9.36 4.92
C SER A 226 -9.34 7.88 5.29
N ALA A 227 -8.18 7.25 5.10
CA ALA A 227 -8.01 5.80 5.18
C ALA A 227 -6.79 5.38 6.02
N LEU A 228 -6.52 6.09 7.13
CA LEU A 228 -5.35 5.82 7.96
C LEU A 228 -5.48 4.55 8.81
N PRO A 229 -4.43 3.69 8.86
CA PRO A 229 -4.39 2.56 9.79
C PRO A 229 -4.16 2.98 11.24
N LEU A 230 -3.64 4.20 11.47
CA LEU A 230 -3.33 4.77 12.78
C LEU A 230 -4.07 6.08 12.93
N ASN A 231 -4.88 6.19 13.99
CA ASN A 231 -5.66 7.39 14.26
C ASN A 231 -4.74 8.53 14.76
N PRO A 232 -4.66 9.68 14.07
CA PRO A 232 -3.87 10.83 14.50
C PRO A 232 -4.30 11.41 15.86
N ALA A 233 -5.55 11.19 16.28
CA ALA A 233 -6.02 11.58 17.61
C ALA A 233 -5.32 10.79 18.73
N VAL A 234 -4.88 9.56 18.45
CA VAL A 234 -4.09 8.73 19.38
C VAL A 234 -2.60 9.01 19.19
N TYR A 235 -2.14 9.13 17.95
CA TYR A 235 -0.74 9.32 17.60
C TYR A 235 -0.45 10.75 17.16
N HIS A 236 -0.42 11.66 18.13
CA HIS A 236 -0.23 13.10 17.90
C HIS A 236 1.19 13.57 18.26
N ALA A 237 1.47 14.85 17.99
CA ALA A 237 2.77 15.52 18.15
C ALA A 237 3.36 15.59 19.58
N ARG A 238 2.75 14.92 20.56
CA ARG A 238 3.33 14.76 21.92
C ARG A 238 3.60 13.29 22.26
N THR A 239 3.33 12.38 21.33
CA THR A 239 3.57 10.95 21.51
C THR A 239 4.96 10.59 21.01
N LYS A 240 5.61 9.64 21.68
CA LYS A 240 6.92 9.13 21.27
C LYS A 240 6.88 8.59 19.83
N ALA A 241 5.84 7.85 19.47
CA ALA A 241 5.69 7.28 18.13
C ALA A 241 5.67 8.35 17.03
N PHE A 242 4.95 9.47 17.25
CA PHE A 242 4.96 10.59 16.30
C PHE A 242 6.37 11.15 16.13
N HIS A 243 7.06 11.43 17.25
CA HIS A 243 8.41 11.98 17.22
C HIS A 243 9.44 11.05 16.62
N ASP A 244 9.29 9.73 16.77
CA ASP A 244 10.29 8.75 16.32
C ASP A 244 10.05 8.26 14.89
N PHE A 245 8.80 8.17 14.45
CA PHE A 245 8.46 7.46 13.21
C PHE A 245 7.67 8.28 12.20
N PHE A 246 6.93 9.32 12.61
CA PHE A 246 6.01 10.01 11.70
C PHE A 246 6.66 11.24 11.06
N TYR A 247 6.24 11.55 9.84
CA TYR A 247 6.70 12.76 9.16
C TYR A 247 5.80 13.93 9.51
N HIS A 248 6.38 15.00 10.03
CA HIS A 248 5.62 16.16 10.50
C HIS A 248 5.14 17.07 9.36
N ASN A 249 5.67 16.90 8.14
CA ASN A 249 5.32 17.72 6.97
C ASN A 249 4.45 16.97 5.95
N VAL A 250 3.70 15.94 6.36
CA VAL A 250 2.66 15.40 5.46
C VAL A 250 1.62 16.48 5.22
N GLN A 251 1.46 16.87 3.95
CA GLN A 251 0.54 17.93 3.56
C GLN A 251 -0.84 17.34 3.29
N PRO A 252 -1.93 17.91 3.84
CA PRO A 252 -3.26 17.48 3.49
C PRO A 252 -3.54 17.75 2.02
N CYS A 253 -4.16 16.80 1.32
CA CYS A 253 -4.59 17.00 -0.06
C CYS A 253 -6.06 16.60 -0.26
N GLU A 254 -6.84 17.50 -0.84
CA GLU A 254 -8.22 17.21 -1.25
C GLU A 254 -8.28 16.70 -2.70
N SER A 255 -7.25 17.00 -3.50
CA SER A 255 -7.21 16.68 -4.93
C SER A 255 -5.80 16.30 -5.36
N ILE A 256 -5.66 15.06 -5.82
CA ILE A 256 -4.43 14.52 -6.44
C ILE A 256 -4.02 15.37 -7.64
N HIS A 257 -5.00 15.77 -8.47
CA HIS A 257 -4.79 16.64 -9.63
C HIS A 257 -4.11 17.96 -9.23
N GLN A 258 -4.63 18.65 -8.21
CA GLN A 258 -4.07 19.93 -7.77
C GLN A 258 -2.64 19.77 -7.26
N VAL A 259 -2.36 18.74 -6.47
CA VAL A 259 -1.02 18.46 -5.93
C VAL A 259 0.00 18.18 -7.03
N LEU A 260 -0.31 17.25 -7.94
CA LEU A 260 0.66 16.81 -8.95
C LEU A 260 0.93 17.88 -10.02
N ASN A 261 0.04 18.87 -10.19
CA ASN A 261 0.25 20.01 -11.07
C ASN A 261 1.10 21.14 -10.45
N GLN A 262 1.38 21.09 -9.14
CA GLN A 262 2.25 22.06 -8.47
C GLN A 262 3.67 22.02 -9.04
N TRP A 263 4.30 23.19 -9.16
CA TRP A 263 5.65 23.32 -9.71
C TRP A 263 6.68 22.42 -9.00
N GLN A 264 6.59 22.33 -7.66
CA GLN A 264 7.49 21.54 -6.83
C GLN A 264 7.41 20.02 -7.05
N CYS A 265 6.31 19.52 -7.63
CA CYS A 265 6.11 18.11 -7.93
C CYS A 265 6.63 17.73 -9.34
N ARG A 266 6.89 18.70 -10.20
CA ARG A 266 7.28 18.46 -11.60
C ARG A 266 8.69 17.88 -11.69
N GLY A 267 8.83 16.83 -12.48
CA GLY A 267 10.09 16.11 -12.68
C GLY A 267 10.49 15.21 -11.51
N ARG A 268 9.75 15.20 -10.39
CA ARG A 268 9.98 14.27 -9.29
C ARG A 268 9.58 12.85 -9.68
N ILE A 269 9.95 11.88 -8.86
CA ILE A 269 9.52 10.49 -8.99
C ILE A 269 8.23 10.30 -8.21
N LEU A 270 7.21 9.72 -8.83
CA LEU A 270 5.98 9.38 -8.10
C LEU A 270 6.24 8.17 -7.19
N LEU A 271 5.92 8.29 -5.92
CA LEU A 271 5.95 7.20 -4.94
C LEU A 271 4.52 6.86 -4.51
N LEU A 272 4.14 5.60 -4.65
CA LEU A 272 2.87 5.04 -4.18
C LEU A 272 3.17 3.88 -3.24
N VAL A 273 2.80 4.03 -1.97
CA VAL A 273 3.04 3.00 -0.94
C VAL A 273 1.72 2.47 -0.44
N TYR A 274 1.50 1.17 -0.60
CA TYR A 274 0.31 0.47 -0.13
C TYR A 274 -1.02 1.16 -0.54
N PRO A 275 -1.21 1.57 -1.81
CA PRO A 275 -2.48 2.18 -2.21
C PRO A 275 -3.63 1.18 -2.03
N SER A 276 -4.78 1.68 -1.59
CA SER A 276 -5.98 0.86 -1.39
C SER A 276 -6.42 0.19 -2.69
N PRO A 277 -6.88 -1.07 -2.66
CA PRO A 277 -7.46 -1.74 -3.82
C PRO A 277 -8.91 -1.29 -4.09
N ASP A 278 -9.55 -0.61 -3.13
CA ASP A 278 -10.96 -0.23 -3.19
C ASP A 278 -11.18 1.16 -3.82
N SER A 279 -10.11 1.84 -4.24
CA SER A 279 -10.19 3.17 -4.84
C SER A 279 -9.37 3.28 -6.12
N ASP A 280 -9.74 4.26 -6.96
CA ASP A 280 -8.99 4.61 -8.17
C ASP A 280 -7.77 5.52 -7.88
N MET A 281 -7.38 5.70 -6.60
CA MET A 281 -6.33 6.65 -6.20
C MET A 281 -4.99 6.39 -6.91
N ALA A 282 -4.55 5.13 -7.00
CA ALA A 282 -3.29 4.77 -7.66
C ALA A 282 -3.29 5.08 -9.16
N VAL A 283 -4.37 4.72 -9.88
CA VAL A 283 -4.48 4.99 -11.32
C VAL A 283 -4.63 6.49 -11.58
N ASN A 284 -5.44 7.20 -10.80
CA ASN A 284 -5.61 8.66 -10.92
C ASN A 284 -4.30 9.39 -10.65
N ALA A 285 -3.55 9.00 -9.60
CA ALA A 285 -2.24 9.58 -9.32
C ALA A 285 -1.25 9.34 -10.46
N LEU A 286 -1.25 8.14 -11.04
CA LEU A 286 -0.38 7.82 -12.15
C LEU A 286 -0.73 8.62 -13.43
N GLU A 287 -2.01 8.70 -13.77
CA GLU A 287 -2.51 9.48 -14.90
C GLU A 287 -2.13 10.95 -14.76
N GLU A 288 -2.51 11.58 -13.64
CA GLU A 288 -2.22 12.98 -13.34
C GLU A 288 -0.71 13.26 -13.33
N TYR A 289 0.08 12.36 -12.72
CA TYR A 289 1.53 12.47 -12.72
C TYR A 289 2.08 12.50 -14.14
N THR A 290 1.67 11.56 -15.00
CA THR A 290 2.18 11.49 -16.38
C THR A 290 1.73 12.65 -17.27
N ASN A 291 0.60 13.28 -16.95
CA ASN A 291 0.07 14.43 -17.68
C ASN A 291 0.65 15.77 -17.21
N ALA A 292 1.04 15.88 -15.94
CA ALA A 292 1.50 17.13 -15.35
C ALA A 292 2.83 17.65 -15.92
N TRP A 293 3.76 16.77 -16.31
CA TRP A 293 5.05 17.21 -16.85
C TRP A 293 5.74 16.15 -17.73
N PRO A 294 6.43 16.52 -18.82
CA PRO A 294 7.10 15.56 -19.71
C PRO A 294 8.21 14.74 -19.05
N LEU A 295 8.85 15.23 -17.98
CA LEU A 295 9.86 14.50 -17.22
C LEU A 295 9.26 13.60 -16.12
N ASN A 296 7.94 13.57 -15.96
CA ASN A 296 7.26 12.66 -15.05
C ASN A 296 7.16 11.27 -15.69
N ASP A 297 8.29 10.56 -15.65
CA ASP A 297 8.51 9.30 -16.36
C ASP A 297 8.83 8.12 -15.43
N THR A 298 8.90 8.32 -14.11
CA THR A 298 9.36 7.29 -13.18
C THR A 298 8.41 7.16 -12.00
N VAL A 299 8.00 5.93 -11.73
CA VAL A 299 7.09 5.59 -10.64
C VAL A 299 7.73 4.50 -9.80
N VAL A 300 7.65 4.68 -8.49
CA VAL A 300 7.96 3.65 -7.50
C VAL A 300 6.64 3.22 -6.88
N TYR A 301 6.29 1.96 -7.09
CA TYR A 301 5.12 1.34 -6.51
C TYR A 301 5.56 0.34 -5.45
N VAL A 302 5.03 0.46 -4.23
CA VAL A 302 5.29 -0.47 -3.13
C VAL A 302 3.98 -1.12 -2.73
N GLY A 303 3.86 -2.42 -2.95
CA GLY A 303 2.64 -3.18 -2.69
C GLY A 303 2.66 -4.53 -3.38
N GLU A 304 1.53 -5.20 -3.40
CA GLU A 304 1.37 -6.47 -4.09
C GLU A 304 1.11 -6.29 -5.59
N GLY A 305 1.39 -7.32 -6.40
CA GLY A 305 0.96 -7.35 -7.79
C GLY A 305 -0.57 -7.49 -7.92
N ARG A 306 -1.06 -7.42 -9.16
CA ARG A 306 -2.44 -7.60 -9.57
C ARG A 306 -3.12 -8.79 -8.90
N GLY A 307 -4.31 -8.52 -8.34
CA GLY A 307 -5.09 -9.47 -7.55
C GLY A 307 -4.54 -9.71 -6.14
N GLY A 308 -3.63 -8.85 -5.68
CA GLY A 308 -3.21 -8.73 -4.30
C GLY A 308 -4.07 -7.75 -3.50
N ALA A 309 -3.56 -7.29 -2.36
CA ALA A 309 -4.25 -6.38 -1.46
C ALA A 309 -4.01 -4.89 -1.74
N ASN A 310 -3.35 -4.53 -2.85
CA ASN A 310 -2.95 -3.15 -3.14
C ASN A 310 -3.18 -2.80 -4.61
N ALA A 311 -3.62 -1.55 -4.83
CA ALA A 311 -4.07 -1.03 -6.11
C ALA A 311 -5.16 -1.90 -6.77
N ASN A 312 -5.93 -1.30 -7.67
CA ASN A 312 -6.98 -2.01 -8.37
C ASN A 312 -6.54 -2.45 -9.77
N ASP A 313 -7.39 -3.22 -10.46
CA ASP A 313 -7.07 -3.72 -11.79
C ASP A 313 -6.83 -2.60 -12.81
N LYS A 314 -7.49 -1.44 -12.69
CA LYS A 314 -7.30 -0.30 -13.61
C LYS A 314 -5.88 0.26 -13.55
N PHE A 315 -5.27 0.30 -12.36
CA PHE A 315 -3.88 0.73 -12.22
C PHE A 315 -2.92 -0.19 -13.00
N PHE A 316 -3.10 -1.50 -12.87
CA PHE A 316 -2.29 -2.46 -13.60
C PHE A 316 -2.60 -2.45 -15.10
N ASP A 317 -3.87 -2.25 -15.50
CA ASP A 317 -4.26 -2.10 -16.90
C ASP A 317 -3.57 -0.88 -17.53
N PHE A 318 -3.47 0.23 -16.79
CA PHE A 318 -2.77 1.42 -17.24
C PHE A 318 -1.26 1.17 -17.47
N LEU A 319 -0.62 0.42 -16.57
CA LEU A 319 0.78 0.04 -16.70
C LEU A 319 1.03 -0.91 -17.89
N GLU A 320 0.18 -1.93 -18.04
CA GLU A 320 0.31 -2.97 -19.05
C GLU A 320 -0.02 -2.51 -20.47
N ASN A 321 -0.97 -1.58 -20.61
CA ASN A 321 -1.32 -0.97 -21.89
C ASN A 321 -0.44 0.24 -22.23
N GLY A 322 0.38 0.69 -21.28
CA GLY A 322 1.26 1.84 -21.44
C GLY A 322 2.66 1.48 -21.94
N ASP A 323 3.41 2.52 -22.28
CA ASP A 323 4.81 2.40 -22.67
C ASP A 323 5.74 2.27 -21.44
N TRP A 324 5.48 1.32 -20.53
CA TRP A 324 6.23 1.19 -19.27
C TRP A 324 7.30 0.09 -19.32
N ILE A 325 8.41 0.35 -18.65
CA ILE A 325 9.55 -0.56 -18.44
C ILE A 325 9.58 -0.89 -16.95
N LEU A 326 9.51 -2.18 -16.62
CA LEU A 326 9.86 -2.67 -15.31
C LEU A 326 11.39 -2.68 -15.19
N ALA A 327 11.92 -1.77 -14.38
CA ALA A 327 13.34 -1.48 -14.26
C ALA A 327 14.01 -2.10 -13.04
N ASN A 328 13.25 -2.33 -11.95
CA ASN A 328 13.74 -3.07 -10.79
C ASN A 328 12.58 -3.68 -9.99
N ILE A 329 12.86 -4.77 -9.27
CA ILE A 329 11.98 -5.35 -8.24
C ILE A 329 12.86 -5.63 -7.02
N LEU A 330 12.46 -5.11 -5.87
CA LEU A 330 13.18 -5.31 -4.62
C LEU A 330 12.26 -5.85 -3.52
N PRO A 331 12.76 -6.78 -2.68
CA PRO A 331 12.02 -7.24 -1.53
C PRO A 331 11.90 -6.11 -0.51
N VAL A 332 10.69 -5.95 0.02
CA VAL A 332 10.39 -5.02 1.11
C VAL A 332 10.18 -5.79 2.41
N ARG A 333 10.16 -5.05 3.53
CA ARG A 333 9.87 -5.66 4.82
C ARG A 333 8.36 -5.78 4.96
N VAL A 334 7.86 -7.01 4.90
CA VAL A 334 6.43 -7.32 5.08
C VAL A 334 6.09 -7.57 6.55
N PHE A 335 4.84 -7.34 6.95
CA PHE A 335 4.39 -7.75 8.28
C PHE A 335 4.05 -9.25 8.29
N GLY A 336 4.78 -10.01 9.10
CA GLY A 336 4.60 -11.45 9.23
C GLY A 336 5.10 -12.24 8.02
N THR A 337 4.39 -13.33 7.69
CA THR A 337 4.83 -14.33 6.69
C THR A 337 3.85 -14.50 5.52
N LYS A 338 2.79 -13.69 5.50
CA LYS A 338 1.68 -13.80 4.53
C LYS A 338 1.60 -12.62 3.57
N GLY A 339 2.39 -11.58 3.79
CA GLY A 339 2.55 -10.46 2.86
C GLY A 339 3.32 -10.86 1.61
N PHE A 340 2.93 -10.27 0.48
CA PHE A 340 3.60 -10.46 -0.82
C PHE A 340 4.01 -9.12 -1.44
N GLU A 341 4.12 -8.09 -0.62
CA GLU A 341 4.51 -6.77 -1.03
C GLU A 341 5.93 -6.80 -1.60
N GLN A 342 6.17 -5.99 -2.63
CA GLN A 342 7.46 -5.74 -3.24
C GLN A 342 7.55 -4.26 -3.59
N LEU A 343 8.76 -3.78 -3.87
CA LEU A 343 8.97 -2.49 -4.51
C LEU A 343 9.22 -2.70 -5.99
N TYR A 344 8.51 -1.96 -6.82
CA TYR A 344 8.65 -1.95 -8.28
C TYR A 344 9.11 -0.58 -8.74
N VAL A 345 10.22 -0.53 -9.49
CA VAL A 345 10.65 0.69 -10.19
C VAL A 345 10.19 0.60 -11.63
N LEU A 346 9.32 1.52 -12.02
CA LEU A 346 8.66 1.57 -13.32
C LEU A 346 9.11 2.84 -14.05
N ARG A 347 9.56 2.71 -15.30
CA ARG A 347 9.99 3.85 -16.13
C ARG A 347 9.22 3.89 -17.44
N ARG A 348 8.70 5.05 -17.80
CA ARG A 348 8.03 5.26 -19.08
C ARG A 348 9.09 5.33 -20.19
N LYS A 349 8.83 4.70 -21.33
CA LYS A 349 9.68 4.85 -22.52
C LYS A 349 9.56 6.29 -23.01
N ASN A 350 10.68 7.01 -22.99
CA ASN A 350 10.74 8.35 -23.57
C ASN A 350 10.46 8.30 -25.06
N ARG A 351 9.28 8.76 -25.48
CA ARG A 351 8.90 8.88 -26.90
C ARG A 351 9.84 9.81 -27.69
N ASN A 352 10.53 10.71 -27.00
CA ASN A 352 11.36 11.75 -27.63
C ASN A 352 12.75 11.28 -28.07
N ASN A 353 13.26 10.14 -27.59
CA ASN A 353 14.57 9.62 -28.02
C ASN A 353 14.54 8.93 -29.40
N VAL A 354 13.36 8.67 -29.98
CA VAL A 354 13.24 7.98 -31.28
C VAL A 354 13.45 8.92 -32.47
N LYS A 355 13.37 10.23 -32.30
CA LYS A 355 13.45 11.19 -33.44
C LYS A 355 14.83 11.80 -33.70
N VAL A 356 15.81 11.64 -32.82
CA VAL A 356 17.13 12.31 -33.00
C VAL A 356 18.08 11.50 -33.91
N SER A 357 17.83 10.20 -34.13
CA SER A 357 18.71 9.34 -34.93
C SER A 357 18.45 9.33 -36.44
N ASN A 358 17.40 10.01 -36.95
CA ASN A 358 17.02 9.95 -38.37
C ASN A 358 17.30 11.24 -39.17
N THR A 359 18.08 12.18 -38.63
CA THR A 359 18.44 13.46 -39.31
C THR A 359 19.92 13.62 -39.60
N LEU A 360 20.69 12.53 -39.55
CA LEU A 360 22.06 12.47 -40.07
C LEU A 360 22.08 11.49 -41.24
N ASN A 361 21.61 11.94 -42.41
CA ASN A 361 21.98 11.43 -43.73
C ASN A 361 21.76 12.51 -44.77
#